data_AF-A0A7C3E122-F1
#
_entry.id   AF-A0A7C3E122-F1
#
_cell.length_a   1.000
_cell.length_b   1.000
_cell.length_c   1.000
_cell.angle_alpha   90.00
_cell.angle_beta   90.00
_cell.angle_gamma   90.00
#
_symmetry.space_group_name_H-M   'P 1'
#
loop_
_entity.id
_entity.type
_entity.pdbx_description
1 polymer ?
#
loop_
_entity_poly.entity_id
_entity_poly.type
_entity_poly.pdbx_seq_one_letter_code
_entity_poly.pdbx_strand_id
1 'polypeptide(L)'
;MVVMRFHKYIPVFLTVIIFLLYGRSLSYDFIKYWDNEGYSYVEGNTLIQSLNSGNIKIIFTEPFDQHYHPLTLLSLAADYALFGSVPSGFRFTNLLLFALITISVFFFIKQLTGNTSAGFFAALFFALHPYNAESVL
;
A
#
# COMPACT_ATOMS: atom_id res chain seq x y z
N MET A 1 -4.01 -20.27 31.53
CA MET A 1 -4.62 -20.51 30.20
C MET A 1 -5.35 -19.27 29.63
N VAL A 2 -4.85 -18.05 29.88
CA VAL A 2 -5.51 -16.78 29.43
C VAL A 2 -4.68 -16.05 28.35
N VAL A 3 -3.36 -16.27 28.31
CA VAL A 3 -2.42 -15.61 27.37
C VAL A 3 -2.63 -16.06 25.92
N MET A 4 -3.20 -17.25 25.68
CA MET A 4 -3.41 -17.79 24.33
C MET A 4 -4.58 -17.17 23.55
N ARG A 5 -5.43 -16.32 24.15
CA ARG A 5 -6.62 -15.81 23.43
C ARG A 5 -6.37 -14.49 22.70
N PHE A 6 -5.44 -13.66 23.19
CA PHE A 6 -5.22 -12.31 22.68
C PHE A 6 -4.51 -12.24 21.33
N HIS A 7 -3.72 -13.25 20.97
CA HIS A 7 -2.96 -13.24 19.72
C HIS A 7 -3.85 -13.19 18.47
N LYS A 8 -5.12 -13.59 18.57
CA LYS A 8 -6.07 -13.59 17.44
C LYS A 8 -6.59 -12.18 17.13
N TYR A 9 -6.58 -11.28 18.12
CA TYR A 9 -7.06 -9.91 17.97
C TYR A 9 -5.95 -8.92 17.58
N ILE A 10 -4.67 -9.32 17.71
CA ILE A 10 -3.54 -8.47 17.34
C ILE A 10 -3.61 -7.98 15.88
N PRO A 11 -3.89 -8.83 14.87
CA PRO A 11 -4.00 -8.35 13.49
C PRO A 11 -5.10 -7.29 13.32
N VAL A 12 -6.27 -7.53 13.92
CA VAL A 12 -7.40 -6.59 13.88
C VAL A 12 -7.01 -5.26 14.53
N PHE A 13 -6.36 -5.32 15.69
CA PHE A 13 -5.89 -4.13 16.40
C PHE A 13 -4.85 -3.34 15.59
N LEU A 14 -3.89 -4.02 14.94
CA LEU A 14 -2.92 -3.38 14.06
C LEU A 14 -3.59 -2.73 12.85
N THR A 15 -4.57 -3.39 12.23
CA THR A 15 -5.37 -2.80 11.14
C THR A 15 -6.07 -1.53 11.61
N VAL A 16 -6.73 -1.56 12.77
CA VAL A 16 -7.41 -0.37 13.31
C VAL A 16 -6.43 0.77 13.53
N ILE A 17 -5.25 0.51 14.12
CA ILE A 17 -4.20 1.54 14.29
C ILE A 17 -3.78 2.13 12.96
N ILE A 18 -3.52 1.30 11.95
CA ILE A 18 -3.10 1.75 10.62
C ILE A 18 -4.16 2.66 9.99
N PHE A 19 -5.44 2.27 10.05
CA PHE A 19 -6.52 3.10 9.54
C PHE A 19 -6.72 4.39 10.35
N LEU A 20 -6.44 4.40 11.65
CA LEU A 20 -6.48 5.63 12.45
C LEU A 20 -5.33 6.59 12.10
N LEU A 21 -4.13 6.06 11.85
CA LEU A 21 -2.95 6.85 11.51
C LEU A 21 -3.00 7.42 10.09
N TYR A 22 -3.38 6.57 9.13
CA TYR A 22 -3.28 6.88 7.70
C TYR A 22 -4.62 7.10 7.02
N GLY A 23 -5.75 6.74 7.65
CA GLY A 23 -7.08 6.83 7.01
C GLY A 23 -7.49 8.25 6.60
N ARG A 24 -6.91 9.29 7.22
CA ARG A 24 -7.12 10.69 6.80
C ARG A 24 -6.55 10.96 5.40
N SER A 25 -5.58 10.16 4.93
CA SER A 25 -5.02 10.28 3.58
C SER A 25 -6.04 10.01 2.48
N LEU A 26 -7.08 9.21 2.78
CA LEU A 26 -8.16 8.89 1.84
C LEU A 26 -8.91 10.14 1.36
N SER A 27 -8.85 11.24 2.10
CA SER A 27 -9.51 12.50 1.76
C SER A 27 -8.63 13.49 1.00
N TYR A 28 -7.36 13.17 0.74
CA TYR A 28 -6.48 14.07 -0.02
C TYR A 28 -6.65 13.85 -1.53
N ASP A 29 -6.22 14.82 -2.33
CA ASP A 29 -6.20 14.69 -3.80
C ASP A 29 -4.86 14.13 -4.30
N PHE A 30 -4.76 13.81 -5.59
CA PHE A 30 -3.47 13.51 -6.21
C PHE A 30 -2.52 14.71 -6.10
N ILE A 31 -1.25 14.43 -5.79
CA ILE A 31 -0.21 15.45 -5.79
C ILE A 31 0.09 15.81 -7.24
N LYS A 32 -0.06 17.09 -7.56
CA LYS A 32 0.33 17.66 -8.85
C LYS A 32 1.74 18.23 -8.71
N TYR A 33 2.71 17.59 -9.36
CA TYR A 33 4.06 18.12 -9.42
C TYR A 33 4.11 19.33 -10.36
N TRP A 34 4.92 20.33 -10.00
CA TRP A 34 5.05 21.58 -10.75
C TRP A 34 6.10 21.49 -11.87
N ASP A 35 6.96 20.45 -11.87
CA ASP A 35 8.10 20.28 -12.78
C ASP A 35 7.82 19.36 -13.97
N ASN A 36 6.94 18.38 -13.80
CA ASN A 36 6.49 17.48 -14.85
C ASN A 36 5.16 17.99 -15.39
N GLU A 37 5.10 18.31 -16.69
CA GLU A 37 3.94 18.83 -17.42
C GLU A 37 2.70 17.91 -17.38
N GLY A 38 2.06 17.78 -16.21
CA GLY A 38 0.76 17.12 -16.05
C GLY A 38 0.78 15.59 -15.98
N TYR A 39 1.95 14.93 -15.93
CA TYR A 39 2.02 13.47 -15.77
C TYR A 39 2.27 13.12 -14.30
N SER A 40 1.22 12.65 -13.63
CA SER A 40 1.41 11.85 -12.42
C SER A 40 1.38 10.37 -12.79
N TYR A 41 1.77 9.49 -11.87
CA TYR A 41 1.66 8.04 -12.08
C TYR A 41 0.22 7.59 -12.41
N VAL A 42 -0.77 8.43 -12.10
CA VAL A 42 -2.21 8.17 -12.34
C VAL A 42 -2.83 9.12 -13.36
N GLU A 43 -2.83 10.43 -13.11
CA GLU A 43 -3.35 11.43 -14.05
C GLU A 43 -2.48 11.51 -15.32
N GLY A 44 -3.11 11.35 -16.49
CA GLY A 44 -2.44 11.40 -17.79
C GLY A 44 -1.74 10.09 -18.21
N ASN A 45 -1.64 9.09 -17.32
CA ASN A 45 -1.01 7.82 -17.63
C ASN A 45 -1.96 6.87 -18.38
N THR A 46 -1.85 6.83 -19.71
CA THR A 46 -2.69 5.98 -20.58
C THR A 46 -2.44 4.48 -20.40
N LEU A 47 -1.28 4.09 -19.84
CA LEU A 47 -0.95 2.67 -19.63
C LEU A 47 -1.87 2.03 -18.59
N ILE A 48 -2.24 2.77 -17.55
CA ILE A 48 -3.06 2.25 -16.45
C ILE A 48 -4.57 2.36 -16.71
N GLN A 49 -4.98 3.19 -17.68
CA GLN A 49 -6.40 3.45 -17.95
C GLN A 49 -7.14 2.27 -18.58
N SER A 50 -6.40 1.30 -19.14
CA SER A 50 -6.99 0.09 -19.70
C SER A 50 -6.09 -1.14 -19.50
N LEU A 51 -6.69 -2.21 -19.00
CA LEU A 51 -6.05 -3.53 -18.85
C LEU A 51 -6.11 -4.33 -20.16
N ASN A 52 -5.62 -3.75 -21.25
CA ASN A 52 -5.50 -4.45 -22.53
C ASN A 52 -4.13 -5.15 -22.65
N SER A 53 -4.03 -6.16 -23.52
CA SER A 53 -2.79 -6.94 -23.68
C SER A 53 -1.59 -6.12 -24.16
N GLY A 54 -1.81 -5.05 -24.93
CA GLY A 54 -0.79 -4.11 -25.36
C GLY A 54 -0.20 -3.30 -24.19
N ASN A 55 -1.07 -2.69 -23.38
CA ASN A 55 -0.67 -1.94 -22.19
C ASN A 55 0.06 -2.85 -21.18
N ILE A 56 -0.45 -4.06 -20.94
CA ILE A 56 0.20 -5.02 -20.05
C ILE A 56 1.59 -5.38 -20.57
N LYS A 57 1.74 -5.62 -21.88
CA LYS A 57 3.06 -5.89 -22.46
C LYS A 57 4.02 -4.72 -22.18
N ILE A 58 3.60 -3.49 -22.46
CA ILE A 58 4.41 -2.28 -22.25
C ILE A 58 4.81 -2.14 -20.77
N ILE A 59 3.86 -2.34 -19.84
CA ILE A 59 4.11 -2.31 -18.39
C ILE A 59 5.28 -3.23 -18.00
N PHE A 60 5.37 -4.42 -18.61
CA PHE A 60 6.42 -5.40 -18.31
C PHE A 60 7.69 -5.26 -19.16
N THR A 61 7.71 -4.45 -20.22
CA THR A 61 8.87 -4.35 -21.12
C THR A 61 9.56 -2.99 -21.12
N GLU A 62 8.87 -1.92 -20.76
CA GLU A 62 9.38 -0.56 -20.88
C GLU A 62 9.40 0.16 -19.52
N PRO A 63 10.42 0.99 -19.24
CA PRO A 63 10.39 1.86 -18.07
C PRO A 63 9.36 2.97 -18.25
N PHE A 64 8.67 3.34 -17.16
CA PHE A 64 7.77 4.48 -17.09
C PHE A 64 8.41 5.55 -16.21
N ASP A 65 8.43 6.81 -16.68
CA ASP A 65 9.01 7.94 -15.94
C ASP A 65 10.44 7.66 -15.45
N GLN A 66 11.29 7.10 -16.31
CA GLN A 66 12.68 6.68 -16.03
C GLN A 66 12.86 5.53 -15.02
N HIS A 67 11.76 4.92 -14.54
CA HIS A 67 11.79 3.86 -13.55
C HIS A 67 11.12 2.57 -14.07
N TYR A 68 11.64 1.40 -13.67
CA TYR A 68 11.05 0.10 -14.03
C TYR A 68 10.34 -0.54 -12.83
N HIS A 69 9.03 -0.30 -12.74
CA HIS A 69 8.16 -0.79 -11.66
C HIS A 69 6.87 -1.44 -12.20
N PRO A 70 6.97 -2.57 -12.92
CA PRO A 70 5.84 -3.20 -13.62
C PRO A 70 4.70 -3.60 -12.68
N LEU A 71 5.02 -4.11 -11.48
CA LEU A 71 4.03 -4.53 -10.50
C LEU A 71 3.26 -3.34 -9.92
N THR A 72 3.94 -2.21 -9.72
CA THR A 72 3.31 -0.97 -9.26
C THR A 72 2.35 -0.44 -10.31
N LEU A 73 2.78 -0.35 -11.57
CA LEU A 73 1.92 0.07 -12.68
C LEU A 73 0.72 -0.87 -12.88
N LEU A 74 0.91 -2.18 -12.72
CA LEU A 74 -0.18 -3.14 -12.80
C LEU A 74 -1.18 -2.97 -11.64
N SER A 75 -0.69 -2.72 -10.42
CA SER A 75 -1.55 -2.40 -9.27
C SER A 75 -2.36 -1.13 -9.53
N LEU A 76 -1.72 -0.07 -10.02
CA LEU A 76 -2.39 1.18 -10.39
C LEU A 76 -3.42 0.97 -11.51
N ALA A 77 -3.15 0.12 -12.48
CA ALA A 77 -4.10 -0.22 -13.55
C ALA A 77 -5.32 -0.99 -13.00
N ALA A 78 -5.09 -1.88 -12.03
CA ALA A 78 -6.17 -2.58 -11.34
C ALA A 78 -7.02 -1.60 -10.50
N ASP A 79 -6.38 -0.68 -9.78
CA ASP A 79 -7.07 0.36 -9.03
C ASP A 79 -7.89 1.28 -9.94
N TYR A 80 -7.33 1.68 -11.09
CA TYR A 80 -8.05 2.48 -12.07
C TYR A 80 -9.26 1.73 -12.62
N ALA A 81 -9.15 0.42 -12.87
CA ALA A 81 -10.28 -0.38 -13.34
C ALA A 81 -11.41 -0.49 -12.31
N LEU A 82 -11.10 -0.45 -11.01
CA LEU A 82 -12.06 -0.55 -9.91
C LEU A 82 -12.65 0.79 -9.48
N PHE A 83 -11.83 1.84 -9.44
CA PHE A 83 -12.16 3.14 -8.84
C PHE A 83 -12.13 4.30 -9.83
N GLY A 84 -11.70 4.07 -11.07
CA GLY A 84 -11.49 5.13 -12.07
C GLY A 84 -10.38 6.09 -11.63
N SER A 85 -10.61 7.39 -11.83
CA SER A 85 -9.68 8.46 -11.44
C SER A 85 -9.90 8.98 -10.01
N VAL A 86 -10.57 8.21 -9.14
CA VAL A 86 -10.87 8.65 -7.76
C VAL A 86 -9.66 8.40 -6.84
N PRO A 87 -8.99 9.44 -6.29
CA PRO A 87 -7.76 9.28 -5.51
C PRO A 87 -7.91 8.38 -4.27
N SER A 88 -9.08 8.42 -3.63
CA SER A 88 -9.36 7.63 -2.44
C SER A 88 -9.32 6.11 -2.70
N GLY A 89 -9.60 5.67 -3.93
CA GLY A 89 -9.55 4.26 -4.31
C GLY A 89 -8.14 3.70 -4.27
N PHE A 90 -7.21 4.37 -4.95
CA PHE A 90 -5.78 4.00 -4.98
C PHE A 90 -5.18 3.97 -3.56
N ARG A 91 -5.46 5.01 -2.76
CA ARG A 91 -4.97 5.07 -1.38
C ARG A 91 -5.59 4.00 -0.49
N PHE A 92 -6.85 3.64 -0.72
CA PHE A 92 -7.48 2.54 0.00
C PHE A 92 -6.77 1.22 -0.27
N THR A 93 -6.44 0.92 -1.52
CA THR A 93 -5.64 -0.26 -1.88
C THR A 93 -4.26 -0.23 -1.21
N ASN A 94 -3.54 0.89 -1.28
CA ASN A 94 -2.24 1.03 -0.59
C ASN A 94 -2.36 0.83 0.92
N LEU A 95 -3.40 1.36 1.55
CA LEU A 95 -3.64 1.21 2.99
C LEU A 95 -3.94 -0.24 3.37
N LEU A 96 -4.69 -0.96 2.54
CA LEU A 96 -4.94 -2.39 2.71
C LEU A 96 -3.66 -3.22 2.57
N LEU A 97 -2.85 -2.94 1.54
CA LEU A 97 -1.56 -3.61 1.34
C LEU A 97 -0.62 -3.34 2.51
N PHE A 98 -0.57 -2.11 3.01
CA PHE A 98 0.24 -1.77 4.17
C PHE A 98 -0.23 -2.47 5.46
N ALA A 99 -1.54 -2.60 5.67
CA ALA A 99 -2.08 -3.40 6.76
C ALA A 99 -1.65 -4.88 6.63
N LEU A 100 -1.72 -5.44 5.43
CA LEU A 100 -1.31 -6.82 5.16
C LEU A 100 0.19 -7.03 5.41
N ILE A 101 1.04 -6.12 4.95
CA ILE A 101 2.49 -6.17 5.19
C ILE A 101 2.79 -6.07 6.69
N THR A 102 2.16 -5.14 7.40
CA THR A 102 2.37 -4.98 8.85
C THR A 102 1.95 -6.23 9.63
N ILE A 103 0.82 -6.84 9.28
CA ILE A 103 0.37 -8.10 9.87
C ILE A 103 1.37 -9.23 9.54
N SER A 104 1.92 -9.24 8.34
CA SER A 104 2.91 -10.23 7.92
C SER A 104 4.21 -10.08 8.73
N VAL A 105 4.66 -8.86 9.01
CA VAL A 105 5.79 -8.57 9.92
C VAL A 105 5.53 -9.13 11.32
N PHE A 106 4.31 -8.95 11.85
CA PHE A 106 3.93 -9.54 13.15
C PHE A 106 4.09 -11.06 13.15
N PHE A 107 3.51 -11.75 12.16
CA PHE A 107 3.59 -13.21 12.08
C PHE A 107 5.02 -13.71 11.85
N PHE A 108 5.78 -13.02 11.00
CA PHE A 108 7.16 -13.35 10.69
C PHE A 108 8.05 -13.30 11.95
N ILE A 109 8.02 -12.19 12.70
CA ILE A 109 8.82 -12.05 13.92
C ILE A 109 8.33 -12.98 15.02
N LYS A 110 7.01 -13.19 15.15
CA LYS A 110 6.46 -14.17 16.09
C LYS A 110 6.96 -15.58 15.77
N GLN A 111 7.00 -15.96 14.49
CA GLN A 111 7.47 -17.28 14.06
C GLN A 111 8.96 -17.45 14.30
N LEU A 112 9.76 -16.41 14.06
CA LEU A 112 11.21 -16.44 14.28
C LEU A 112 11.59 -16.51 15.77
N THR A 113 10.89 -15.75 16.63
CA THR A 113 11.26 -15.59 18.04
C THR A 113 10.48 -16.48 19.00
N GLY A 114 9.35 -17.05 18.55
CA GLY A 114 8.36 -17.68 19.43
C GLY A 114 7.65 -16.71 20.39
N ASN A 115 7.95 -15.40 20.33
CA ASN A 115 7.48 -14.41 21.28
C ASN A 115 6.44 -13.48 20.63
N THR A 116 5.20 -13.53 21.16
CA THR A 116 4.09 -12.73 20.63
C THR A 116 4.29 -11.23 20.87
N SER A 117 4.85 -10.84 22.01
CA SER A 117 5.12 -9.43 22.32
C SER A 117 6.21 -8.86 21.41
N ALA A 118 7.27 -9.62 21.14
CA ALA A 118 8.32 -9.21 20.21
C ALA A 118 7.75 -8.95 18.81
N GLY A 119 6.90 -9.86 18.30
CA GLY A 119 6.23 -9.65 17.02
C GLY A 119 5.30 -8.43 17.02
N PHE A 120 4.57 -8.22 18.11
CA PHE A 120 3.66 -7.08 18.25
C PHE A 120 4.41 -5.74 18.21
N PHE A 121 5.45 -5.58 19.02
CA PHE A 121 6.22 -4.33 19.05
C PHE A 121 6.99 -4.10 17.75
N ALA A 122 7.52 -5.15 17.11
CA ALA A 122 8.16 -5.02 15.81
C ALA A 122 7.19 -4.52 14.73
N ALA A 123 5.99 -5.09 14.66
CA ALA A 123 4.95 -4.65 13.72
C ALA A 123 4.45 -3.23 14.03
N LEU A 124 4.31 -2.88 15.32
CA LEU A 124 3.90 -1.54 15.74
C LEU A 124 4.95 -0.50 15.37
N PHE A 125 6.23 -0.76 15.63
CA PHE A 125 7.31 0.14 15.22
C PHE A 125 7.43 0.25 13.70
N PHE A 126 7.24 -0.86 12.98
CA PHE A 126 7.15 -0.82 11.52
C PHE A 126 6.00 0.08 11.05
N ALA A 127 4.80 -0.06 11.62
CA ALA A 127 3.64 0.75 11.25
C ALA A 127 3.80 2.23 11.59
N LEU A 128 4.51 2.56 12.67
CA LEU A 128 4.74 3.94 13.12
C LEU A 128 5.95 4.62 12.47
N HIS A 129 6.77 3.86 11.72
CA HIS A 129 8.01 4.39 11.16
C HIS A 129 7.70 5.41 10.04
N PRO A 130 8.13 6.68 10.15
CA PRO A 130 7.78 7.74 9.19
C PRO A 130 8.13 7.42 7.74
N TYR A 131 9.22 6.68 7.50
CA TYR A 131 9.63 6.26 6.16
C TYR A 131 8.55 5.47 5.41
N ASN A 132 7.72 4.71 6.13
CA ASN A 132 6.66 3.94 5.50
C ASN A 132 5.47 4.82 5.09
N ALA A 133 5.38 6.06 5.58
CA ALA A 133 4.31 6.97 5.23
C ALA A 133 4.35 7.39 3.75
N GLU A 134 5.54 7.51 3.15
CA GLU A 134 5.69 7.88 1.73
C GLU A 134 5.11 6.83 0.77
N SER A 135 5.09 5.57 1.17
CA SER A 135 4.50 4.49 0.34
C SER A 135 2.98 4.33 0.54
N VAL A 136 2.42 4.95 1.58
CA VAL A 136 1.00 4.81 1.98
C VAL A 136 0.19 6.08 1.66
N LEU A 137 0.82 7.24 1.67
CA LEU A 137 0.24 8.56 1.35
C LEU A 137 0.25 8.83 -0.16
#